data_AF-L8PBK0-F1
#
_entry.id   AF-L8PBK0-F1
#
_cell.length_a   1.000
_cell.length_b   1.000
_cell.length_c   1.000
_cell.angle_alpha   90.00
_cell.angle_beta   90.00
_cell.angle_gamma   90.00
#
_symmetry.space_group_name_H-M   'P 1'
#
loop_
_entity.id
_entity.type
_entity.pdbx_description
1 polymer ?
#
loop_
_entity_poly.entity_id
_entity_poly.type
_entity_poly.pdbx_seq_one_letter_code
_entity_poly.pdbx_strand_id
1 'polypeptide(L)'
;MATSRRRRSRIAIAAAAIGAVGLTVGLTTGCDAVGKAMDCVQTADAIADSVTELQQAVENASNDPTQLEESLTSIDKNLDQIGDKTDNADVNKAVEDLQKAVTNVRDAVKNGDETPDVSPVTDAAGELTKVCTP
;
A
#
# COMPACT_ATOMS: atom_id res chain seq x y z
N MET A 1 0.04 -17.90 42.55
CA MET A 1 -1.11 -17.49 41.71
C MET A 1 -0.74 -16.19 41.00
N ALA A 2 -0.68 -16.22 39.67
CA ALA A 2 -0.35 -15.07 38.84
C ALA A 2 -1.59 -14.19 38.62
N THR A 3 -1.44 -12.87 38.66
CA THR A 3 -2.45 -11.95 38.11
C THR A 3 -1.78 -11.05 37.09
N SER A 4 -2.01 -11.40 35.83
CA SER A 4 -1.61 -10.67 34.63
C SER A 4 -2.44 -9.39 34.51
N ARG A 5 -1.80 -8.24 34.71
CA ARG A 5 -2.41 -6.93 34.45
C ARG A 5 -2.20 -6.59 32.97
N ARG A 6 -2.97 -7.24 32.09
CA ARG A 6 -3.05 -6.92 30.65
C ARG A 6 -3.55 -5.49 30.50
N ARG A 7 -2.66 -4.58 30.08
CA ARG A 7 -3.02 -3.27 29.57
C ARG A 7 -3.81 -3.48 28.29
N ARG A 8 -5.13 -3.24 28.37
CA ARG A 8 -6.01 -3.08 27.21
C ARG A 8 -5.53 -1.86 26.42
N SER A 9 -4.70 -2.08 25.41
CA SER A 9 -4.52 -1.11 24.34
C SER A 9 -5.85 -1.02 23.59
N ARG A 10 -6.41 0.18 23.53
CA ARG A 10 -7.61 0.48 22.75
C ARG A 10 -7.14 0.74 21.33
N ILE A 11 -7.16 -0.30 20.50
CA ILE A 11 -6.92 -0.14 19.06
C ILE A 11 -8.23 0.34 18.45
N ALA A 12 -8.25 1.63 18.10
CA ALA A 12 -9.33 2.23 17.35
C ALA A 12 -9.16 1.81 15.88
N ILE A 13 -10.10 1.00 15.39
CA ILE A 13 -10.15 0.54 14.00
C ILE A 13 -10.77 1.70 13.19
N ALA A 14 -9.97 2.37 12.36
CA ALA A 14 -10.46 3.34 11.40
C ALA A 14 -10.77 2.61 10.08
N ALA A 15 -12.05 2.41 9.79
CA ALA A 15 -12.49 1.86 8.51
C ALA A 15 -12.37 2.95 7.43
N ALA A 16 -11.49 2.76 6.44
CA ALA A 16 -11.37 3.63 5.28
C ALA A 16 -12.42 3.24 4.22
N ALA A 17 -13.33 4.16 3.88
CA ALA A 17 -14.30 4.01 2.82
C ALA A 17 -13.69 4.44 1.48
N ILE A 18 -13.64 3.51 0.51
CA ILE A 18 -13.19 3.80 -0.86
C ILE A 18 -14.37 4.37 -1.65
N GLY A 19 -14.30 5.65 -2.01
CA GLY A 19 -15.31 6.32 -2.84
C GLY A 19 -15.03 6.10 -4.33
N ALA A 20 -15.99 5.55 -5.07
CA ALA A 20 -15.92 5.43 -6.52
C ALA A 20 -16.17 6.81 -7.19
N VAL A 21 -15.18 7.29 -7.94
CA VAL A 21 -15.29 8.51 -8.76
C VAL A 21 -15.58 8.11 -10.21
N GLY A 22 -16.66 8.65 -10.78
CA GLY A 22 -17.03 8.45 -12.18
C GLY A 22 -16.21 9.32 -13.12
N LEU A 23 -15.67 8.70 -14.17
CA LEU A 23 -14.81 9.35 -15.17
C LEU A 23 -15.63 9.90 -16.34
N THR A 24 -15.61 11.22 -16.51
CA THR A 24 -15.99 11.89 -17.76
C THR A 24 -14.89 12.85 -18.20
N VAL A 25 -13.94 12.39 -19.02
CA VAL A 25 -13.05 13.29 -19.78
C VAL A 25 -12.77 12.70 -21.17
N GLY A 26 -13.02 13.52 -22.20
CA GLY A 26 -12.76 13.20 -23.59
C GLY A 26 -11.27 13.25 -23.92
N LEU A 27 -10.78 12.21 -24.60
CA LEU A 27 -9.39 12.08 -24.99
C LEU A 27 -9.24 12.29 -26.50
N THR A 28 -8.51 13.34 -26.87
CA THR A 28 -8.03 13.62 -28.24
C THR A 28 -6.58 13.14 -28.46
N THR A 29 -6.02 12.41 -27.49
CA THR A 29 -4.67 11.82 -27.52
C THR A 29 -4.78 10.30 -27.48
N GLY A 30 -4.11 9.62 -28.41
CA GLY A 30 -4.35 8.23 -28.80
C GLY A 30 -4.21 7.13 -27.73
N CYS A 31 -4.52 5.91 -28.14
CA CYS A 31 -4.62 4.69 -27.31
C CYS A 31 -3.41 4.41 -26.39
N ASP A 32 -2.21 4.93 -26.65
CA ASP A 32 -1.03 4.70 -25.81
C ASP A 32 -1.15 5.31 -24.41
N ALA A 33 -1.77 6.49 -24.29
CA ALA A 33 -2.00 7.13 -23.00
C ALA A 33 -3.06 6.34 -22.19
N VAL A 34 -4.08 5.81 -22.86
CA VAL A 34 -5.09 4.95 -22.24
C VAL A 34 -4.47 3.62 -21.79
N GLY A 35 -3.58 3.02 -22.59
CA GLY A 35 -2.87 1.79 -22.21
C GLY A 35 -2.01 1.98 -20.96
N LYS A 36 -1.24 3.07 -20.91
CA LYS A 36 -0.40 3.42 -19.76
C LYS A 36 -1.22 3.75 -18.51
N ALA A 37 -2.35 4.44 -18.66
CA ALA A 37 -3.28 4.69 -17.56
C ALA A 37 -3.89 3.38 -17.03
N MET A 38 -4.29 2.47 -17.91
CA MET A 38 -4.83 1.15 -17.50
C MET A 38 -3.76 0.25 -16.85
N ASP A 39 -2.50 0.34 -17.28
CA ASP A 39 -1.37 -0.34 -16.63
C ASP A 39 -1.11 0.25 -15.22
N CYS A 40 -1.21 1.57 -15.05
CA CYS A 40 -1.10 2.25 -13.75
C CYS A 40 -2.21 1.80 -12.80
N VAL A 41 -3.46 1.80 -13.26
CA VAL A 41 -4.62 1.39 -12.46
C VAL A 41 -4.53 -0.08 -12.07
N GLN A 42 -4.24 -1.00 -12.99
CA GLN A 42 -4.11 -2.43 -12.66
C GLN A 42 -3.00 -2.68 -11.64
N THR A 43 -1.88 -1.98 -11.77
CA THR A 43 -0.77 -2.19 -10.84
C THR A 43 -1.04 -1.52 -9.48
N ALA A 44 -1.71 -0.36 -9.47
CA ALA A 44 -2.17 0.29 -8.24
C ALA A 44 -3.22 -0.56 -7.49
N ASP A 45 -4.09 -1.26 -8.22
CA ASP A 45 -5.06 -2.21 -7.66
C ASP A 45 -4.36 -3.42 -7.01
N ALA A 46 -3.38 -4.01 -7.70
CA ALA A 46 -2.55 -5.08 -7.13
C ALA A 46 -1.78 -4.65 -5.88
N ILE A 47 -1.39 -3.37 -5.80
CA ILE A 47 -0.79 -2.79 -4.60
C ILE A 47 -1.83 -2.68 -3.49
N ALA A 48 -3.05 -2.21 -3.77
CA ALA A 48 -4.12 -2.12 -2.79
C ALA A 48 -4.49 -3.49 -2.19
N ASP A 49 -4.49 -4.55 -3.01
CA ASP A 49 -4.62 -5.93 -2.56
C ASP A 49 -3.45 -6.34 -1.66
N SER A 50 -2.21 -6.07 -2.09
CA SER A 50 -1.02 -6.39 -1.29
C SER A 50 -0.97 -5.63 0.05
N VAL A 51 -1.50 -4.39 0.11
CA VAL A 51 -1.68 -3.62 1.36
C VAL A 51 -2.77 -4.23 2.25
N THR A 52 -3.83 -4.78 1.65
CA THR A 52 -4.86 -5.50 2.39
C THR A 52 -4.31 -6.78 3.01
N GLU A 53 -3.52 -7.54 2.25
CA GLU A 53 -2.78 -8.70 2.76
C GLU A 53 -1.80 -8.29 3.86
N LEU A 54 -1.09 -7.17 3.69
CA LEU A 54 -0.20 -6.63 4.72
C LEU A 54 -0.93 -6.35 6.04
N GLN A 55 -2.10 -5.72 5.98
CA GLN A 55 -2.92 -5.45 7.17
C GLN A 55 -3.32 -6.74 7.89
N GLN A 56 -3.75 -7.76 7.13
CA GLN A 56 -4.06 -9.08 7.69
C GLN A 56 -2.81 -9.78 8.26
N ALA A 57 -1.67 -9.62 7.61
CA ALA A 57 -0.41 -10.17 8.08
C ALA A 57 0.04 -9.50 9.38
N VAL A 58 -0.14 -8.18 9.55
CA VAL A 58 0.11 -7.48 10.82
C VAL A 58 -0.79 -8.00 11.94
N GLU A 59 -2.08 -8.23 11.67
CA GLU A 59 -3.00 -8.83 12.66
C GLU A 59 -2.55 -10.24 13.10
N ASN A 60 -1.85 -10.95 12.22
CA ASN A 60 -1.33 -12.30 12.45
C ASN A 60 0.19 -12.34 12.72
N ALA A 61 0.88 -11.20 12.80
CA ALA A 61 2.34 -11.14 12.77
C ALA A 61 2.98 -11.82 13.98
N SER A 62 2.29 -11.84 15.13
CA SER A 62 2.72 -12.59 16.31
C SER A 62 2.75 -14.12 16.10
N ASN A 63 2.05 -14.63 15.09
CA ASN A 63 2.03 -16.05 14.74
C ASN A 63 2.98 -16.39 13.59
N ASP A 64 3.07 -15.50 12.60
CA ASP A 64 3.90 -15.72 11.42
C ASP A 64 4.43 -14.40 10.82
N PRO A 65 5.65 -13.96 11.18
CA PRO A 65 6.25 -12.75 10.63
C PRO A 65 6.68 -12.90 9.17
N THR A 66 6.73 -14.12 8.62
CA THR A 66 7.17 -14.33 7.23
C THR A 66 6.14 -13.83 6.23
N GLN A 67 4.84 -13.99 6.51
CA GLN A 67 3.76 -13.46 5.68
C GLN A 67 3.82 -11.93 5.54
N LEU A 68 4.20 -11.24 6.62
CA LEU A 68 4.38 -9.80 6.59
C LEU A 68 5.51 -9.39 5.63
N GLU A 69 6.65 -10.08 5.71
CA GLU A 69 7.79 -9.83 4.80
C GLU A 69 7.45 -10.15 3.34
N GLU A 70 6.67 -11.20 3.09
CA GLU A 70 6.19 -11.55 1.75
C GLU A 70 5.28 -10.47 1.18
N SER A 71 4.28 -9.99 1.93
CA SER A 71 3.42 -8.89 1.49
C SER A 71 4.21 -7.62 1.20
N LEU A 72 5.15 -7.23 2.09
CA LEU A 72 6.03 -6.06 1.86
C LEU A 72 6.88 -6.23 0.60
N THR A 73 7.37 -7.43 0.33
CA THR A 73 8.15 -7.74 -0.88
C THR A 73 7.31 -7.68 -2.15
N SER A 74 6.07 -8.15 -2.10
CA SER A 74 5.12 -8.03 -3.22
C SER A 74 4.79 -6.57 -3.54
N ILE A 75 4.57 -5.74 -2.51
CA ILE A 75 4.35 -4.29 -2.68
C ILE A 75 5.56 -3.65 -3.37
N ASP A 76 6.77 -3.90 -2.88
CA ASP A 76 8.04 -3.37 -3.43
C ASP A 76 8.20 -3.71 -4.92
N LYS A 77 7.95 -4.98 -5.27
CA LYS A 77 8.01 -5.45 -6.66
C LYS A 77 6.99 -4.80 -7.57
N ASN A 78 5.76 -4.59 -7.08
CA ASN A 78 4.71 -3.92 -7.86
C ASN A 78 5.04 -2.43 -8.06
N LEU A 79 5.64 -1.78 -7.06
CA LEU A 79 6.07 -0.39 -7.13
C LEU A 79 7.17 -0.16 -8.16
N ASP A 80 8.19 -1.03 -8.18
CA ASP A 80 9.25 -0.97 -9.19
C ASP A 80 8.67 -1.09 -10.60
N GLN A 81 7.68 -1.97 -10.80
CA GLN A 81 7.01 -2.12 -12.09
C GLN A 81 6.20 -0.89 -12.51
N ILE A 82 5.64 -0.12 -11.57
CA ILE A 82 4.93 1.12 -11.90
C ILE A 82 5.92 2.19 -12.33
N GLY A 83 6.97 2.40 -11.53
CA GLY A 83 8.00 3.40 -11.81
C GLY A 83 8.64 3.20 -13.20
N ASP A 84 8.88 1.94 -13.59
CA ASP A 84 9.44 1.61 -14.90
C ASP A 84 8.46 1.80 -16.08
N LYS A 85 7.15 1.84 -15.81
CA LYS A 85 6.10 1.91 -16.85
C LYS A 85 5.53 3.32 -17.07
N THR A 86 5.92 4.30 -16.24
CA THR A 86 5.34 5.64 -16.25
C THR A 86 6.41 6.73 -16.21
N ASP A 87 6.24 7.76 -17.04
CA ASP A 87 7.08 8.96 -17.01
C ASP A 87 6.44 10.10 -16.19
N ASN A 88 5.33 9.82 -15.49
CA ASN A 88 4.61 10.82 -14.72
C ASN A 88 5.31 11.09 -13.38
N ALA A 89 5.76 12.33 -13.18
CA ALA A 89 6.41 12.77 -11.96
C ALA A 89 5.56 12.58 -10.70
N ASP A 90 4.23 12.77 -10.80
CA ASP A 90 3.32 12.59 -9.66
C ASP A 90 3.19 11.11 -9.28
N VAL A 91 3.16 10.22 -10.28
CA VAL A 91 3.16 8.77 -10.05
C VAL A 91 4.48 8.32 -9.44
N ASN A 92 5.61 8.78 -9.98
CA ASN A 92 6.93 8.45 -9.43
C ASN A 92 7.09 8.95 -7.99
N LYS A 93 6.56 10.13 -7.68
CA LYS A 93 6.55 10.63 -6.30
C LYS A 93 5.69 9.77 -5.37
N ALA A 94 4.49 9.36 -5.82
CA ALA A 94 3.64 8.46 -5.03
C ALA A 94 4.29 7.09 -4.81
N VAL A 95 4.98 6.56 -5.82
CA VAL A 95 5.76 5.32 -5.73
C VAL A 95 6.88 5.45 -4.71
N GLU A 96 7.68 6.53 -4.76
CA GLU A 96 8.74 6.78 -3.78
C GLU A 96 8.23 6.91 -2.34
N ASP A 97 7.10 7.60 -2.15
CA ASP A 97 6.51 7.79 -0.84
C ASP A 97 5.96 6.46 -0.28
N LEU A 98 5.41 5.59 -1.13
CA LEU A 98 5.00 4.24 -0.74
C LEU A 98 6.20 3.33 -0.43
N GLN A 99 7.28 3.37 -1.22
CA GLN A 99 8.52 2.61 -0.96
C GLN A 99 9.14 3.00 0.40
N LYS A 100 9.14 4.30 0.75
CA LYS A 100 9.60 4.76 2.07
C LYS A 100 8.74 4.21 3.19
N ALA A 101 7.41 4.21 3.04
CA ALA A 101 6.51 3.64 4.04
C ALA A 101 6.76 2.14 4.25
N VAL A 102 6.89 1.37 3.17
CA VAL A 102 7.22 -0.07 3.20
C VAL A 102 8.57 -0.32 3.90
N THR A 103 9.57 0.51 3.60
CA THR A 103 10.90 0.42 4.24
C THR A 103 10.82 0.68 5.74
N ASN A 104 10.06 1.70 6.17
CA ASN A 104 9.87 1.99 7.59
C ASN A 104 9.19 0.82 8.33
N VAL A 105 8.20 0.17 7.71
CA VAL A 105 7.56 -1.03 8.27
C VAL A 105 8.56 -2.18 8.39
N ARG A 106 9.33 -2.46 7.33
CA ARG A 106 10.40 -3.48 7.36
C ARG A 106 11.41 -3.20 8.48
N ASP A 107 11.80 -1.95 8.66
CA ASP A 107 12.75 -1.57 9.70
C ASP A 107 12.14 -1.69 11.10
N ALA A 108 10.87 -1.34 11.30
CA ALA A 108 10.18 -1.56 12.57
C ALA A 108 10.18 -3.05 12.96
N VAL A 109 9.84 -3.93 12.01
CA VAL A 109 9.85 -5.39 12.21
C VAL A 109 11.24 -5.90 12.57
N LYS A 110 12.28 -5.47 11.83
CA LYS A 110 13.68 -5.84 12.12
C LYS A 110 14.16 -5.37 13.49
N ASN A 111 13.62 -4.24 13.96
CA ASN A 111 13.90 -3.70 15.30
C ASN A 111 13.09 -4.39 16.42
N GLY A 112 12.28 -5.39 16.09
CA GLY A 112 11.51 -6.20 17.04
C GLY A 112 10.10 -5.67 17.32
N ASP A 113 9.56 -4.80 16.46
CA ASP A 113 8.15 -4.44 16.52
C ASP A 113 7.28 -5.57 15.93
N GLU A 114 6.50 -6.20 16.80
CA GLU A 114 5.57 -7.27 16.42
C GLU A 114 4.27 -6.73 15.80
N THR A 115 4.01 -5.42 15.92
CA THR A 115 2.80 -4.75 15.43
C THR A 115 3.14 -3.41 14.79
N PRO A 116 3.91 -3.41 13.69
CA PRO A 116 4.33 -2.18 13.05
C PRO A 116 3.13 -1.39 12.52
N ASP A 117 3.21 -0.06 12.58
CA ASP A 117 2.19 0.81 12.01
C ASP A 117 2.27 0.80 10.47
N VAL A 118 1.24 0.26 9.84
CA VAL A 118 1.10 0.18 8.38
C VAL A 118 0.21 1.29 7.80
N SER A 119 -0.33 2.18 8.62
CA SER A 119 -1.14 3.31 8.16
C SER A 119 -0.43 4.15 7.09
N PRO A 120 0.88 4.46 7.22
CA PRO A 120 1.60 5.18 6.17
C PRO A 120 1.65 4.45 4.82
N VAL A 121 1.62 3.11 4.83
CA VAL A 121 1.60 2.29 3.59
C VAL A 121 0.23 2.40 2.94
N THR A 122 -0.85 2.30 3.73
CA THR A 122 -2.21 2.45 3.23
C THR A 122 -2.48 3.84 2.66
N ASP A 123 -2.01 4.88 3.34
CA ASP A 123 -2.19 6.26 2.89
C ASP A 123 -1.46 6.51 1.56
N ALA A 124 -0.20 6.08 1.45
CA ALA A 124 0.58 6.26 0.23
C ALA A 124 0.04 5.41 -0.94
N ALA A 125 -0.49 4.20 -0.67
CA ALA A 125 -1.17 3.39 -1.69
C ALA A 125 -2.45 4.09 -2.18
N GLY A 126 -3.21 4.72 -1.28
CA GLY A 126 -4.38 5.52 -1.63
C GLY A 126 -4.04 6.72 -2.51
N GLU A 127 -2.94 7.43 -2.22
CA GLU A 127 -2.45 8.52 -3.07
C GLU A 127 -1.98 8.02 -4.44
N LEU A 128 -1.31 6.87 -4.50
CA LEU A 128 -0.90 6.23 -5.76
C LEU A 128 -2.11 5.93 -6.66
N THR A 129 -3.17 5.34 -6.11
CA THR A 129 -4.40 5.07 -6.86
C THR A 129 -5.06 6.36 -7.36
N LYS A 130 -5.03 7.44 -6.57
CA LYS A 130 -5.55 8.75 -6.99
C LYS A 130 -4.78 9.31 -8.18
N VAL A 131 -3.45 9.26 -8.17
CA VAL A 131 -2.63 9.79 -9.29
C VAL A 131 -2.65 8.88 -10.52
N CYS A 132 -2.91 7.57 -10.35
CA CYS A 132 -3.11 6.64 -11.47
C CYS A 132 -4.49 6.75 -12.13
N THR A 133 -5.45 7.44 -11.50
CA THR A 133 -6.79 7.64 -12.07
C THR A 133 -6.83 8.98 -12.81
N PRO A 134 -7.15 9.01 -14.12
CA PRO A 134 -7.16 10.24 -14.93
C PRO A 134 -8.34 11.18 -14.66
#